data_AF-A0A432G932-F1
#
_entry.id   AF-A0A432G932-F1
#
_cell.length_a   1.000
_cell.length_b   1.000
_cell.length_c   1.000
_cell.angle_alpha   90.00
_cell.angle_beta   90.00
_cell.angle_gamma   90.00
#
_symmetry.space_group_name_H-M   'P 1'
#
loop_
_entity.id
_entity.type
_entity.pdbx_description
1 polymer ?
#
loop_
_entity_poly.entity_id
_entity_poly.type
_entity_poly.pdbx_seq_one_letter_code
_entity_poly.pdbx_strand_id
1 'polypeptide(L)'
;QNVENFSGLMTGLFSMNSETVKMLVKNRKCVLKFDYQQQSYRIPASVKDFPKEEQAYEFTYWHNFLFNPHLSPDVIVLGFEPDWLGASSDPTALKS
;
A
#
# COMPACT_ATOMS: atom_id res chain seq x y z
N GLN A 1 -9.44 -16.37 8.73
CA GLN A 1 -8.07 -15.85 8.51
C GLN A 1 -7.26 -16.13 9.77
N ASN A 2 -6.05 -16.68 9.66
CA ASN A 2 -5.11 -16.79 10.77
C ASN A 2 -4.31 -15.49 10.87
N VAL A 3 -4.48 -14.75 11.97
CA VAL A 3 -3.81 -13.45 12.20
C VAL A 3 -2.29 -13.58 12.12
N GLU A 4 -1.75 -14.74 12.50
CA GLU A 4 -0.31 -15.00 12.55
C GLU A 4 0.35 -15.09 11.16
N ASN A 5 -0.45 -15.29 10.10
CA ASN A 5 0.04 -15.31 8.72
C ASN A 5 -0.14 -13.96 8.02
N PHE A 6 -0.64 -12.94 8.73
CA PHE A 6 -0.83 -11.61 8.16
C PHE A 6 0.48 -10.83 8.26
N SER A 7 1.17 -10.68 7.12
CA SER A 7 2.44 -9.93 7.06
C SER A 7 2.28 -8.42 7.30
N GLY A 8 1.06 -7.88 7.22
CA GLY A 8 0.82 -6.44 7.26
C GLY A 8 1.18 -5.71 5.97
N LEU A 9 1.75 -6.39 4.97
CA LEU A 9 2.08 -5.82 3.68
C LEU A 9 0.79 -5.43 2.93
N MET A 10 0.71 -4.17 2.55
CA MET A 10 -0.35 -3.68 1.67
C MET A 10 0.21 -3.50 0.26
N THR A 11 -0.51 -3.93 -0.77
CA THR A 11 -0.10 -3.72 -2.16
C THR A 11 -1.10 -2.86 -2.92
N GLY A 12 -0.60 -2.10 -3.88
CA GLY A 12 -1.42 -1.27 -4.76
C GLY A 12 -0.90 -1.33 -6.19
N LEU A 13 -1.82 -1.22 -7.14
CA LEU A 13 -1.53 -1.16 -8.56
C LEU A 13 -1.72 0.27 -9.06
N PHE A 14 -0.71 0.79 -9.74
CA PHE A 14 -0.70 2.17 -10.20
C PHE A 14 -0.21 2.28 -11.64
N SER A 15 -0.59 3.35 -12.33
CA SER A 15 0.00 3.68 -13.63
C SER A 15 1.45 4.15 -13.46
N MET A 16 2.35 3.66 -14.32
CA MET A 16 3.75 4.12 -14.35
C MET A 16 3.88 5.61 -14.73
N ASN A 17 2.87 6.18 -15.39
CA ASN A 17 2.87 7.60 -15.79
C ASN A 17 2.58 8.55 -14.63
N SER A 18 2.20 8.03 -13.45
CA SER A 18 1.91 8.84 -12.28
C SER A 18 3.18 9.44 -11.67
N GLU A 19 3.25 10.76 -11.59
CA GLU A 19 4.37 11.47 -10.96
C GLU A 19 4.47 11.15 -9.46
N THR A 20 3.33 10.95 -8.79
CA THR A 20 3.28 10.50 -7.40
C THR A 20 3.96 9.14 -7.23
N VAL A 21 3.71 8.20 -8.15
CA VAL A 21 4.32 6.86 -8.12
C VAL A 21 5.83 6.94 -8.31
N LYS A 22 6.31 7.77 -9.26
CA LYS A 22 7.74 8.00 -9.44
C LYS A 22 8.39 8.55 -8.18
N MET A 23 7.73 9.49 -7.50
CA MET A 23 8.20 10.02 -6.21
C MET A 23 8.23 8.94 -5.11
N LEU A 24 7.20 8.09 -5.02
CA LEU A 24 7.15 7.00 -4.04
C LEU A 24 8.28 5.99 -4.26
N VAL A 25 8.51 5.57 -5.51
CA VAL A 25 9.60 4.65 -5.88
C VAL A 25 10.96 5.28 -5.58
N LYS A 26 11.15 6.58 -5.88
CA LYS A 26 12.40 7.28 -5.59
C LYS A 26 12.68 7.40 -4.09
N ASN A 27 11.68 7.77 -3.29
CA ASN A 27 11.86 8.06 -1.87
C ASN A 27 11.85 6.82 -0.97
N ARG A 28 11.25 5.70 -1.45
CA ARG A 28 11.15 4.41 -0.74
C ARG A 28 10.46 4.48 0.63
N LYS A 29 9.79 5.60 0.92
CA LYS A 29 9.07 5.85 2.18
C LYS A 29 7.89 6.77 1.92
N CYS A 30 6.82 6.57 2.67
CA CYS A 30 5.67 7.46 2.69
C CYS A 30 4.96 7.41 4.05
N VAL A 31 3.89 8.20 4.18
CA VAL A 31 2.93 8.06 5.29
C VAL A 31 1.59 7.69 4.67
N LEU A 32 1.07 6.52 5.04
CA LEU A 32 -0.31 6.14 4.74
C LEU A 32 -1.21 6.93 5.69
N LYS A 33 -2.09 7.76 5.13
CA LYS A 33 -3.08 8.53 5.89
C LYS A 33 -4.45 7.92 5.64
N PHE A 34 -5.16 7.58 6.71
CA PHE A 34 -6.53 7.11 6.64
C PHE A 34 -7.40 8.02 7.52
N ASP A 35 -8.38 8.68 6.90
CA ASP A 35 -9.33 9.54 7.58
C ASP A 35 -10.72 8.88 7.47
N TYR A 36 -11.37 8.60 8.60
CA TYR A 36 -12.70 8.02 8.63
C TYR A 36 -13.51 8.59 9.80
N GLN A 37 -14.64 9.22 9.48
CA GLN A 37 -15.48 9.93 10.44
C GLN A 37 -14.68 10.98 11.24
N GLN A 38 -14.66 10.88 12.58
CA GLN A 38 -13.93 11.78 13.48
C GLN A 38 -12.56 11.24 13.89
N GLN A 39 -12.04 10.26 13.15
CA GLN A 39 -10.79 9.59 13.46
C GLN A 39 -9.86 9.64 12.24
N SER A 40 -8.61 10.02 12.47
CA SER A 40 -7.54 9.88 11.49
C SER A 40 -6.43 8.98 12.02
N TYR A 41 -5.72 8.34 11.09
CA TYR A 41 -4.55 7.51 11.32
C TYR A 41 -3.44 7.92 10.37
N ARG A 42 -2.23 8.00 10.89
CA ARG A 42 -1.01 8.27 10.13
C ARG A 42 -0.03 7.15 10.40
N ILE A 43 0.32 6.40 9.37
CA ILE A 43 1.13 5.20 9.47
C ILE A 43 2.32 5.37 8.54
N PRO A 44 3.54 5.65 9.06
CA PRO A 44 4.74 5.63 8.24
C PRO A 44 4.91 4.25 7.59
N ALA A 45 5.38 4.21 6.35
CA ALA A 45 5.56 2.95 5.63
C ALA A 45 6.81 3.01 4.74
N SER A 46 7.49 1.87 4.62
CA SER A 46 8.49 1.65 3.57
C SER A 46 7.78 1.31 2.25
N VAL A 47 8.41 1.66 1.13
CA VAL A 47 7.85 1.44 -0.22
C VAL A 47 8.80 0.59 -1.06
N LYS A 48 8.32 -0.55 -1.55
CA LYS A 48 9.03 -1.43 -2.48
C LYS A 48 8.21 -1.57 -3.77
N ASP A 49 8.86 -1.65 -4.92
CA ASP A 49 8.23 -2.09 -6.16
C ASP A 49 8.39 -3.60 -6.34
N PHE A 50 7.33 -4.25 -6.84
CA PHE A 50 7.35 -5.68 -7.12
C PHE A 50 7.53 -5.92 -8.62
N PRO A 51 8.56 -6.68 -9.02
CA PRO A 51 8.70 -7.13 -10.40
C PRO A 51 7.63 -8.18 -10.72
N LYS A 52 7.39 -8.42 -12.02
CA LYS A 52 6.24 -9.22 -12.49
C LYS A 52 6.30 -10.68 -12.04
N GLU A 53 7.50 -11.17 -11.74
CA GLU A 53 7.78 -12.54 -11.31
C GLU A 53 7.50 -12.77 -9.82
N GLU A 54 7.30 -11.70 -9.02
CA GLU A 54 6.96 -11.84 -7.61
C GLU A 54 5.45 -12.09 -7.44
N GLN A 55 5.08 -13.04 -6.57
CA GLN A 55 3.68 -13.43 -6.30
C GLN A 55 2.81 -12.24 -5.86
N ALA A 56 3.40 -11.26 -5.16
CA ALA A 56 2.70 -10.03 -4.76
C ALA A 56 2.25 -9.19 -5.97
N TYR A 57 3.03 -9.17 -7.05
CA TYR A 57 2.64 -8.53 -8.30
C TYR A 57 1.44 -9.26 -8.91
N GLU A 58 1.55 -10.58 -9.12
CA GLU A 58 0.50 -11.38 -9.77
C GLU A 58 -0.83 -11.28 -9.03
N PHE A 59 -0.81 -11.46 -7.71
CA PHE A 59 -2.01 -11.37 -6.88
C PHE A 59 -2.68 -10.00 -7.02
N THR A 60 -1.90 -8.92 -6.91
CA THR A 60 -2.43 -7.56 -7.00
C THR A 60 -2.96 -7.26 -8.40
N TYR A 61 -2.22 -7.63 -9.44
CA TYR A 61 -2.60 -7.40 -10.82
C TYR A 61 -3.89 -8.13 -11.17
N TRP A 62 -3.97 -9.44 -10.93
CA TRP A 62 -5.13 -10.24 -11.30
C TRP A 62 -6.37 -9.88 -10.48
N HIS A 63 -6.21 -9.57 -9.19
CA HIS A 63 -7.31 -9.04 -8.39
C HIS A 63 -7.87 -7.73 -8.99
N ASN A 64 -7.01 -6.78 -9.37
CA ASN A 64 -7.47 -5.52 -9.97
C ASN A 64 -8.05 -5.72 -11.37
N PHE A 65 -7.47 -6.60 -12.18
CA PHE A 65 -7.97 -6.92 -13.52
C PHE A 65 -9.38 -7.53 -13.48
N LEU A 66 -9.69 -8.35 -12.47
CA LEU A 66 -11.03 -8.93 -12.29
C LEU A 66 -12.13 -7.86 -12.16
N PHE A 67 -11.82 -6.73 -11.51
CA PHE A 67 -12.77 -5.61 -11.32
C PHE A 67 -12.65 -4.51 -12.38
N ASN A 68 -11.53 -4.45 -13.12
CA ASN A 68 -11.32 -3.52 -14.22
C ASN A 68 -10.69 -4.23 -15.43
N PRO A 69 -11.52 -4.81 -16.32
CA PRO A 69 -11.03 -5.53 -17.51
C PRO A 69 -10.25 -4.67 -18.52
N HIS A 70 -10.35 -3.35 -18.43
CA HIS A 70 -9.63 -2.39 -19.27
C HIS A 70 -8.36 -1.86 -18.60
N LEU A 71 -7.79 -2.63 -17.68
CA LEU A 71 -6.54 -2.27 -17.01
C LEU A 71 -5.42 -2.04 -18.04
N SER A 72 -4.74 -0.91 -17.92
CA SER A 72 -3.56 -0.63 -18.75
C SER A 72 -2.48 -1.68 -18.51
N PRO A 73 -1.74 -2.14 -19.55
CA PRO A 73 -0.56 -2.97 -19.36
C PRO A 73 0.61 -2.19 -18.70
N ASP A 74 0.60 -0.85 -18.77
CA ASP A 74 1.66 0.03 -18.24
C ASP A 74 1.41 0.39 -16.76
N VAL A 75 1.51 -0.65 -15.93
CA VAL A 75 1.25 -0.58 -14.50
C VAL A 75 2.42 -1.09 -13.68
N ILE A 76 2.55 -0.57 -12.47
CA ILE A 76 3.51 -1.00 -11.46
C ILE A 76 2.77 -1.36 -10.19
N VAL A 77 3.21 -2.45 -9.54
CA VAL A 77 2.72 -2.84 -8.22
C VAL A 77 3.69 -2.34 -7.18
N LEU A 78 3.19 -1.57 -6.21
CA LEU A 78 3.97 -1.14 -5.06
C LEU A 78 3.47 -1.87 -3.80
N GLY A 79 4.42 -2.26 -2.96
CA GLY A 79 4.22 -2.68 -1.59
C GLY A 79 4.45 -1.53 -0.62
N PHE A 80 3.60 -1.47 0.39
CA PHE A 80 3.69 -0.56 1.53
C PHE A 80 3.80 -1.41 2.78
N GLU A 81 4.97 -1.37 3.42
CA GLU A 81 5.22 -2.09 4.66
C GLU A 81 5.09 -1.10 5.83
N PRO A 82 4.04 -1.21 6.66
CA PRO A 82 3.79 -0.26 7.72
C PRO A 82 4.79 -0.34 8.87
N ASP A 83 5.25 0.81 9.36
CA ASP A 83 5.87 0.95 10.67
C ASP A 83 4.78 1.25 11.72
N TRP A 84 4.33 0.18 12.37
CA TRP A 84 3.29 0.27 13.40
C TRP A 84 3.76 0.97 14.68
N LEU A 85 5.06 0.96 14.98
CA LEU A 85 5.59 1.65 16.16
C LEU A 85 5.57 3.17 15.96
N GLY A 86 5.77 3.62 14.72
CA GLY A 86 5.64 5.02 14.31
C GLY A 86 4.20 5.48 14.02
N ALA A 87 3.22 4.58 14.12
CA ALA A 87 1.83 4.91 13.81
C ALA A 87 1.20 5.83 14.88
N SER A 88 0.36 6.75 14.43
CA SER A 88 -0.36 7.70 15.29
C SER A 88 -1.80 7.85 14.83
N SER A 89 -2.64 8.34 15.73
CA SER A 89 -4.07 8.56 15.50
C SER A 89 -4.52 9.87 16.11
N ASP A 90 -5.53 10.50 15.52
CA ASP A 90 -6.16 11.73 16.03
C ASP A 90 -7.70 11.61 15.97
N PRO A 91 -8.42 11.63 17.12
CA PRO A 91 -7.86 11.72 18.48
C PRO A 91 -7.01 10.50 18.82
N THR A 92 -6.04 10.66 19.72
CA THR A 92 -5.14 9.57 20.13
C THR A 92 -5.96 8.41 20.69
N ALA A 93 -5.86 7.24 20.06
CA ALA A 93 -6.47 6.02 20.58
C ALA A 93 -5.97 5.72 22.01
N LEU A 94 -6.89 5.51 22.94
CA LEU A 94 -6.56 5.11 24.31
C LEU A 94 -5.84 3.76 24.25
N LYS A 95 -4.64 3.68 24.83
CA LYS A 95 -3.96 2.40 25.04
C LYS A 95 -4.78 1.60 26.07
N SER A 96 -5.39 0.50 25.64
CA SER A 96 -6.08 -0.48 26.50
C SER A 96 -5.09 -1.28 27.32
#